data_AF-A0A0C2VS30-F1
#
_entry.id   AF-A0A0C2VS30-F1
#
_cell.length_a   1.000
_cell.length_b   1.000
_cell.length_c   1.000
_cell.angle_alpha   90.00
_cell.angle_beta   90.00
_cell.angle_gamma   90.00
#
_symmetry.space_group_name_H-M   'P 1'
#
loop_
_entity.id
_entity.type
_entity.pdbx_description
1 polymer ?
#
loop_
_entity_poly.entity_id
_entity_poly.type
_entity_poly.pdbx_seq_one_letter_code
_entity_poly.pdbx_strand_id
1 'polypeptide(L)'
;MKNTYINEEIYKYLLGKYNKLALNKEELAHELGVSVSSINNCIVKGYGLPNFKKNHGSKNGRVFFPLICIAEYLSNTVKVA
;
A
#
# COMPACT_ATOMS: atom_id res chain seq x y z
N MET A 1 12.38 -12.01 -18.00
CA MET A 1 11.00 -11.54 -17.77
C MET A 1 10.80 -11.45 -16.27
N LYS A 2 10.50 -10.25 -15.73
CA LYS A 2 10.28 -10.08 -14.28
C LYS A 2 9.03 -10.88 -13.92
N ASN A 3 9.19 -11.98 -13.19
CA ASN A 3 8.07 -12.72 -12.65
C ASN A 3 7.51 -11.88 -11.49
N THR A 4 6.67 -10.90 -11.80
CA THR A 4 5.90 -10.16 -10.82
C THR A 4 4.87 -11.13 -10.26
N TYR A 5 5.30 -11.96 -9.31
CA TYR A 5 4.39 -12.72 -8.47
C TYR A 5 3.68 -11.70 -7.60
N ILE A 6 2.60 -11.13 -8.12
CA ILE A 6 1.52 -10.64 -7.29
C ILE A 6 1.16 -11.85 -6.44
N ASN A 7 1.40 -11.76 -5.14
CA ASN A 7 0.99 -12.81 -4.23
C ASN A 7 -0.54 -12.85 -4.28
N GLU A 8 -1.09 -13.71 -5.14
CA GLU A 8 -2.53 -13.81 -5.39
C GLU A 8 -3.28 -14.08 -4.09
N GLU A 9 -2.64 -14.76 -3.15
CA GLU A 9 -3.14 -14.99 -1.79
C GLU A 9 -3.25 -13.70 -1.00
N ILE A 10 -2.21 -12.86 -0.99
CA ILE A 10 -2.24 -11.53 -0.32
C ILE A 10 -3.27 -10.63 -1.00
N TYR A 11 -3.33 -10.64 -2.33
CA TYR A 11 -4.30 -9.85 -3.08
C TYR A 11 -5.74 -10.29 -2.78
N LYS A 12 -6.03 -11.61 -2.80
CA LYS A 12 -7.35 -12.16 -2.45
C LYS A 12 -7.71 -11.89 -1.00
N TYR A 13 -6.74 -11.99 -0.07
CA TYR A 13 -6.93 -11.66 1.33
C TYR A 13 -7.34 -10.18 1.51
N LEU A 14 -6.56 -9.26 0.94
CA LEU A 14 -6.85 -7.84 1.01
C LEU A 14 -8.16 -7.46 0.30
N LEU A 15 -8.43 -8.07 -0.86
CA LEU A 15 -9.66 -7.86 -1.62
C LEU A 15 -10.88 -8.39 -0.84
N GLY A 16 -10.77 -9.54 -0.17
CA GLY A 16 -11.82 -10.07 0.68
C GLY A 16 -12.07 -9.22 1.93
N LYS A 17 -10.99 -8.74 2.57
CA LYS A 17 -11.04 -7.95 3.81
C LYS A 17 -11.59 -6.55 3.60
N TYR A 18 -11.15 -5.86 2.56
CA TYR A 18 -11.52 -4.45 2.32
C TYR A 18 -12.56 -4.26 1.21
N ASN A 19 -12.79 -5.27 0.36
CA ASN A 19 -13.70 -5.22 -0.79
C ASN A 19 -13.46 -4.00 -1.72
N LYS A 20 -12.22 -3.51 -1.78
CA LYS A 20 -11.82 -2.30 -2.52
C LYS A 20 -10.52 -2.56 -3.25
N LEU A 21 -10.39 -2.04 -4.46
CA LEU A 21 -9.17 -2.18 -5.27
C LEU A 21 -8.02 -1.26 -4.80
N ALA A 22 -8.30 -0.30 -3.93
CA ALA A 22 -7.31 0.59 -3.34
C ALA A 22 -7.66 0.94 -1.88
N LEU A 23 -6.64 1.03 -1.04
CA LEU A 23 -6.73 1.43 0.36
C LEU A 23 -6.35 2.90 0.54
N ASN A 24 -6.89 3.52 1.59
CA ASN A 24 -6.45 4.84 2.03
C ASN A 24 -5.27 4.69 2.99
N LYS A 25 -4.61 5.82 3.31
CA LYS A 25 -3.52 5.87 4.29
C LYS A 25 -3.88 5.28 5.67
N GLU A 26 -5.14 5.37 6.08
CA GLU A 26 -5.61 4.86 7.38
C GLU A 26 -5.75 3.34 7.37
N GLU A 27 -6.36 2.80 6.31
CA GLU A 27 -6.50 1.36 6.11
C GLU A 27 -5.14 0.68 5.93
N LEU A 28 -4.25 1.33 5.16
CA LEU A 28 -2.88 0.88 4.96
C LEU A 28 -2.10 0.92 6.27
N ALA A 29 -2.24 2.00 7.05
CA ALA A 29 -1.63 2.12 8.38
C ALA A 29 -2.06 0.96 9.28
N HIS A 30 -3.36 0.65 9.30
CA HIS A 30 -3.91 -0.45 10.07
C HIS A 30 -3.37 -1.81 9.60
N GLU A 31 -3.29 -2.06 8.30
CA GLU A 31 -2.78 -3.33 7.76
C GLU A 31 -1.27 -3.51 7.99
N LEU A 32 -0.49 -2.44 7.87
CA LEU A 32 0.94 -2.46 8.16
C LEU A 32 1.25 -2.40 9.67
N GLY A 33 0.23 -2.21 10.52
CA GLY A 33 0.41 -2.05 11.97
C GLY A 33 1.17 -0.78 12.37
N VAL A 34 1.15 0.26 11.52
CA VAL A 34 1.84 1.52 11.76
C VAL A 34 0.86 2.67 11.93
N SER A 35 1.29 3.79 12.50
CA SER A 35 0.42 4.97 12.63
C SER A 35 0.27 5.72 11.29
N VAL A 36 -0.86 6.40 11.11
CA VAL A 36 -1.11 7.28 9.94
C VAL A 36 -0.02 8.34 9.80
N SER A 37 0.52 8.83 10.93
CA SER A 37 1.67 9.75 10.95
C SER A 37 2.94 9.12 10.38
N SER A 38 3.19 7.84 10.65
CA SER A 38 4.30 7.09 10.08
C SER A 38 4.15 6.96 8.56
N ILE A 39 2.95 6.66 8.09
CA ILE A 39 2.64 6.66 6.65
C ILE A 39 2.90 8.06 6.06
N ASN A 40 2.43 9.12 6.71
CA ASN A 40 2.66 10.48 6.23
C ASN A 40 4.16 10.83 6.17
N ASN A 41 4.93 10.41 7.18
CA ASN A 41 6.37 10.60 7.20
C ASN A 41 7.06 9.80 6.08
N CYS A 42 6.67 8.55 5.83
CA CYS A 42 7.19 7.76 4.73
C CYS A 42 6.79 8.34 3.36
N ILE A 43 5.60 8.94 3.22
CA ILE A 43 5.18 9.65 2.01
C ILE A 43 6.09 10.85 1.76
N VAL A 44 6.37 11.65 2.80
CA VAL A 44 7.26 12.83 2.72
C VAL A 44 8.68 12.41 2.41
N LYS A 45 9.15 11.33 3.03
CA LYS A 45 10.49 10.79 2.86
C LYS A 45 10.68 10.04 1.54
N GLY A 46 9.61 9.58 0.90
CA GLY A 46 9.64 8.90 -0.40
C GLY A 46 10.19 7.47 -0.37
N TYR A 47 10.32 6.86 0.81
CA TYR A 47 10.82 5.49 0.97
C TYR A 47 9.99 4.68 1.98
N GLY A 48 9.92 3.35 1.81
CA GLY A 48 9.27 2.44 2.76
C GLY A 48 7.74 2.38 2.67
N LEU A 49 7.17 2.71 1.51
CA LEU A 49 5.74 2.54 1.25
C LEU A 49 5.47 1.87 -0.10
N PRO A 50 4.38 1.10 -0.20
CA PRO A 50 3.87 0.64 -1.48
C PRO A 50 3.55 1.83 -2.39
N ASN A 51 3.73 1.63 -3.69
CA ASN A 51 3.49 2.66 -4.69
C ASN A 51 2.08 3.25 -4.56
N PHE A 52 2.00 4.57 -4.43
CA PHE A 52 0.76 5.28 -4.11
C PHE A 52 0.46 6.38 -5.10
N LYS A 53 -0.82 6.56 -5.41
CA LYS A 53 -1.28 7.69 -6.21
C LYS A 53 -1.77 8.79 -5.29
N LYS A 54 -1.08 9.93 -5.35
CA LYS A 54 -1.55 11.18 -4.77
C LYS A 54 -2.36 11.92 -5.84
N ASN A 55 -3.64 12.16 -5.59
CA ASN A 55 -4.44 12.98 -6.48
C ASN A 55 -4.11 14.46 -6.22
N HIS A 56 -3.41 15.12 -7.15
CA HIS A 56 -2.94 16.50 -7.00
C HIS A 56 -4.03 17.58 -7.21
N GLY A 57 -5.26 17.18 -7.56
CA GLY A 57 -6.34 18.11 -7.92
C GLY A 57 -7.07 18.81 -6.77
N SER A 58 -6.72 18.56 -5.51
CA SER A 58 -7.42 19.19 -4.38
C SER A 58 -6.44 19.61 -3.29
N LYS A 59 -6.71 20.74 -2.62
CA LYS A 59 -5.89 21.31 -1.52
C LYS A 59 -5.57 20.28 -0.41
N ASN A 60 -6.38 19.22 -0.30
CA ASN A 60 -6.10 18.01 0.48
C ASN A 60 -5.92 16.80 -0.44
N GLY A 61 -4.77 16.69 -1.10
CA GLY A 61 -4.48 15.61 -2.04
C GLY A 61 -4.68 14.24 -1.37
N ARG A 62 -5.73 13.53 -1.77
CA ARG A 62 -6.03 12.19 -1.24
C ARG A 62 -5.00 11.21 -1.79
N VAL A 63 -4.46 10.39 -0.90
CA VAL A 63 -3.48 9.36 -1.22
C VAL A 63 -4.19 8.01 -1.21
N PHE A 64 -4.13 7.32 -2.33
CA PHE A 64 -4.70 5.99 -2.51
C PHE A 64 -3.58 5.00 -2.83
N PHE A 65 -3.65 3.84 -2.18
CA PHE A 65 -2.70 2.75 -2.30
C PHE A 65 -3.38 1.58 -3.01
N PRO A 66 -3.07 1.31 -4.29
CA PRO A 66 -3.62 0.16 -5.00
C PRO A 66 -3.26 -1.15 -4.29
N LEU A 67 -4.22 -2.07 -4.17
CA LEU A 67 -3.99 -3.38 -3.58
C LEU A 67 -2.81 -4.13 -4.22
N ILE A 68 -2.66 -3.99 -5.53
CA ILE A 68 -1.57 -4.61 -6.29
C ILE A 68 -0.20 -4.17 -5.77
N CYS A 69 -0.04 -2.89 -5.44
CA CYS A 69 1.21 -2.32 -4.94
C CYS A 69 1.46 -2.73 -3.50
N ILE A 70 0.41 -2.87 -2.69
CA ILE A 70 0.50 -3.35 -1.31
C ILE A 70 0.93 -4.83 -1.29
N ALA A 71 0.29 -5.66 -2.12
CA ALA A 71 0.63 -7.07 -2.25
C ALA A 71 2.08 -7.26 -2.72
N GLU A 72 2.53 -6.45 -3.68
CA GLU A 72 3.92 -6.45 -4.14
C GLU A 72 4.90 -5.99 -3.05
N TYR A 73 4.55 -4.96 -2.28
CA TYR A 73 5.38 -4.46 -1.18
C TYR A 73 5.51 -5.48 -0.03
N LEU A 74 4.40 -6.10 0.37
CA LEU A 74 4.39 -7.17 1.37
C LEU A 74 5.20 -8.38 0.90
N SER A 75 5.03 -8.77 -0.36
CA SER A 75 5.81 -9.86 -0.98
C SER A 75 7.31 -9.58 -0.97
N ASN A 76 7.73 -8.35 -1.28
CA ASN A 76 9.13 -7.95 -1.22
C ASN A 76 9.67 -7.89 0.21
N THR A 77 8.86 -7.46 1.18
CA THR A 77 9.26 -7.39 2.60
C THR A 77 9.51 -8.78 3.19
N VAL A 78 8.69 -9.77 2.85
CA VAL A 78 8.84 -11.17 3.32
C VAL A 78 10.11 -11.83 2.75
N LYS A 79 10.58 -11.40 1.57
CA LYS A 79 11.78 -11.94 0.93
C LYS A 79 13.10 -11.46 1.54
N VAL A 80 13.07 -10.47 2.43
CA VAL A 80 14.25 -9.96 3.14
C VAL A 80 14.21 -10.49 4.57
N ALA A 81 14.55 -11.76 4.74
CA ALA A 81 14.82 -12.39 6.03
C ALA A 81 16.01 -13.34 5.89
#